data_AF-A0A6N8H0N4-F1
#
_entry.id   AF-A0A6N8H0N4-F1
#
_cell.length_a   1.000
_cell.length_b   1.000
_cell.length_c   1.000
_cell.angle_alpha   90.00
_cell.angle_beta   90.00
_cell.angle_gamma   90.00
#
_symmetry.space_group_name_H-M   'P 1'
#
loop_
_entity.id
_entity.type
_entity.pdbx_description
1 polymer ?
#
loop_
_entity_poly.entity_id
_entity_poly.type
_entity_poly.pdbx_seq_one_letter_code
_entity_poly.pdbx_strand_id
1 'polypeptide(L)'
;MKDNKSGWQFPKALEIIKCKEGNKEFMKERPARRPFGNTVLICEYPIDDTAAEEPNAKLITWRLAKRAARDFLRVSFMPSAIVSAATHGGKTAVRVYGKY
;
A
#
# COMPACT_ATOMS: atom_id res chain seq x y z
N MET A 1 -16.85 -28.23 -13.16
CA MET A 1 -15.85 -27.91 -12.12
C MET A 1 -16.00 -26.43 -11.81
N LYS A 2 -16.25 -26.04 -10.55
CA LYS A 2 -16.31 -24.62 -10.17
C LYS A 2 -14.86 -24.16 -9.97
N ASP A 3 -14.37 -23.30 -10.85
CA ASP A 3 -13.07 -22.63 -10.73
C ASP A 3 -13.01 -21.81 -9.44
N ASN A 4 -12.53 -22.44 -8.36
CA ASN A 4 -12.12 -21.76 -7.14
C ASN A 4 -10.79 -21.04 -7.38
N LYS A 5 -10.74 -20.08 -8.32
CA LYS A 5 -9.66 -19.07 -8.39
C LYS A 5 -9.96 -17.92 -7.43
N SER A 6 -10.26 -18.23 -6.17
CA SER A 6 -10.38 -17.25 -5.10
C SER A 6 -8.99 -16.94 -4.51
N GLY A 7 -8.07 -16.48 -5.35
CA GLY A 7 -6.79 -15.94 -4.88
C GLY A 7 -7.02 -14.63 -4.11
N TRP A 8 -6.14 -14.31 -3.17
CA TRP A 8 -6.20 -13.06 -2.42
C TRP A 8 -6.13 -11.85 -3.38
N GLN A 9 -7.10 -10.95 -3.28
CA GLN A 9 -7.18 -9.73 -4.10
C GLN A 9 -6.68 -8.51 -3.33
N PHE A 10 -6.19 -7.50 -4.06
CA PHE A 10 -5.81 -6.25 -3.43
C PHE A 10 -7.01 -5.57 -2.77
N PRO A 11 -6.90 -5.18 -1.49
CA PRO A 11 -7.94 -4.40 -0.85
C PRO A 11 -7.96 -2.97 -1.41
N LYS A 12 -8.99 -2.20 -1.04
CA LYS A 12 -9.05 -0.77 -1.36
C LYS A 12 -7.80 -0.06 -0.83
N ALA A 13 -7.43 1.02 -1.51
CA ALA A 13 -6.31 1.87 -1.11
C ALA A 13 -6.40 2.22 0.39
N LEU A 14 -5.26 2.07 1.07
CA LEU A 14 -5.15 2.17 2.51
C LEU A 14 -4.26 3.36 2.86
N GLU A 15 -4.73 4.21 3.76
CA GLU A 15 -3.97 5.35 4.27
C GLU A 15 -3.45 5.01 5.66
N ILE A 16 -2.13 5.09 5.84
CA ILE A 16 -1.43 4.96 7.12
C ILE A 16 -1.13 6.37 7.62
N ILE A 17 -1.52 6.66 8.85
CA ILE A 17 -1.46 8.02 9.42
C ILE A 17 -0.65 7.99 10.68
N LYS A 18 0.24 8.98 10.83
CA LYS A 18 0.87 9.30 12.09
C LYS A 18 -0.14 9.90 13.03
N CYS A 19 -0.35 9.22 14.14
CA CYS A 19 -1.13 9.72 15.25
C CYS A 19 -0.19 10.06 16.39
N LYS A 20 -0.47 11.20 17.04
CA LYS A 20 0.19 11.62 18.27
C LYS A 20 -0.83 11.58 19.38
N GLU A 21 -0.57 10.78 20.41
CA GLU A 21 -1.36 10.76 21.64
C GLU A 21 -0.40 10.89 22.80
N GLY A 22 -0.39 12.08 23.41
CA GLY A 22 0.69 12.50 24.30
C GLY A 22 2.05 12.51 23.59
N ASN A 23 3.07 11.98 24.27
CA ASN A 23 4.44 11.85 23.74
C ASN A 23 4.67 10.56 22.93
N LYS A 24 3.62 9.77 22.67
CA LYS A 24 3.72 8.53 21.91
C LYS A 24 3.26 8.75 20.47
N GLU A 25 4.10 8.35 19.52
CA GLU A 25 3.73 8.28 18.11
C GLU A 25 3.29 6.87 17.74
N PHE A 26 2.10 6.74 17.17
CA PHE A 26 1.59 5.47 16.65
C PHE A 26 1.09 5.64 15.22
N MET A 27 0.94 4.53 14.50
CA MET A 27 0.45 4.53 13.13
C MET A 27 -0.93 3.91 13.08
N LYS A 28 -1.90 4.61 12.49
CA LYS A 28 -3.27 4.10 12.30
C LYS A 28 -3.54 3.81 10.83
N GLU A 29 -4.08 2.64 10.54
CA GLU A 29 -4.58 2.28 9.22
C GLU A 29 -6.03 2.78 9.07
N ARG A 30 -6.37 3.43 7.95
CA ARG A 30 -7.75 3.76 7.58
C ARG A 30 -7.98 3.58 6.07
N PRO A 31 -9.22 3.35 5.61
CA PRO A 31 -9.53 3.43 4.18
C PRO A 31 -9.16 4.81 3.63
N ALA A 32 -8.51 4.87 2.46
CA ALA A 32 -8.20 6.14 1.81
C ALA A 32 -9.51 6.81 1.36
N ARG A 33 -9.81 8.00 1.93
CA ARG A 33 -11.11 8.67 1.76
C ARG A 33 -11.17 9.70 0.61
N ARG A 34 -10.04 10.08 0.01
CA ARG A 34 -9.97 11.12 -1.04
C ARG A 34 -9.12 10.65 -2.22
N PRO A 35 -9.45 11.07 -3.46
CA PRO A 35 -8.54 10.88 -4.59
C PRO A 35 -7.19 11.53 -4.27
N PHE A 36 -6.11 10.84 -4.63
CA PHE A 36 -4.71 11.13 -4.28
C PHE A 36 -4.35 12.61 -4.49
N GLY A 37 -4.47 13.44 -3.44
CA GLY A 37 -4.25 14.89 -3.48
C GLY A 37 -2.78 15.27 -3.66
N ASN A 38 -2.23 16.13 -2.79
CA ASN A 38 -0.79 16.47 -2.78
C ASN A 38 0.04 15.26 -2.30
N THR A 39 0.19 14.27 -3.17
CA THR A 39 0.88 13.02 -2.88
C THR A 39 2.12 12.85 -3.75
N VAL A 40 3.20 12.34 -3.18
CA VAL A 40 4.47 12.06 -3.86
C VAL A 40 4.68 10.55 -3.90
N LEU A 41 5.02 9.99 -5.06
CA LEU A 41 5.37 8.57 -5.17
C LEU A 41 6.69 8.32 -4.42
N ILE A 42 6.67 7.42 -3.44
CA ILE A 42 7.85 7.05 -2.64
C ILE A 42 8.49 5.79 -3.20
N CYS A 43 7.68 4.73 -3.34
CA CYS A 43 8.14 3.47 -3.88
C CYS A 43 7.03 2.75 -4.64
N GLU A 44 7.45 1.93 -5.60
CA GLU A 44 6.60 1.08 -6.40
C GLU A 44 7.14 -0.35 -6.30
N TYR A 45 6.23 -1.29 -6.06
CA TYR A 45 6.50 -2.72 -6.08
C TYR A 45 5.79 -3.34 -7.27
N PRO A 46 6.48 -3.57 -8.40
CA PRO A 46 5.91 -4.27 -9.53
C PRO A 46 5.64 -5.73 -9.15
N ILE A 47 4.58 -6.29 -9.74
CA ILE A 47 4.26 -7.72 -9.64
C ILE A 47 4.29 -8.24 -11.06
N ASP A 48 5.36 -8.97 -11.38
CA ASP A 48 5.49 -9.64 -12.67
C ASP A 48 4.43 -10.73 -12.81
N ASP A 49 4.07 -11.06 -14.06
CA ASP A 49 3.03 -12.04 -14.36
C ASP A 49 3.39 -13.44 -13.83
N THR A 50 4.69 -13.78 -13.83
CA THR A 50 5.22 -15.02 -13.24
C THR A 50 5.09 -15.04 -11.72
N ALA A 51 5.32 -13.90 -11.07
CA ALA A 51 5.09 -13.75 -9.63
C ALA A 51 3.60 -13.69 -9.30
N ALA A 52 2.73 -13.26 -10.21
CA ALA A 52 1.29 -13.20 -9.99
C ALA A 52 0.61 -14.58 -9.97
N GLU A 53 1.27 -15.62 -10.51
CA GLU A 53 0.84 -17.02 -10.46
C GLU A 53 1.03 -17.64 -9.06
N GLU A 54 1.99 -17.13 -8.29
CA GLU A 54 2.18 -17.53 -6.90
C GLU A 54 0.97 -17.10 -6.06
N PRO A 55 0.31 -18.04 -5.33
CA PRO A 55 -0.95 -17.77 -4.65
C PRO A 55 -0.86 -16.66 -3.60
N ASN A 56 0.34 -16.39 -3.08
CA ASN A 56 0.59 -15.43 -2.01
C ASN A 56 1.37 -14.18 -2.44
N ALA A 57 1.84 -14.06 -3.68
CA ALA A 57 2.69 -12.94 -4.06
C ALA A 57 1.98 -11.59 -3.87
N LYS A 58 0.71 -11.49 -4.26
CA LYS A 58 -0.10 -10.27 -4.06
C LYS A 58 -0.18 -9.87 -2.59
N LEU A 59 -0.38 -10.84 -1.70
CA LEU A 59 -0.44 -10.62 -0.26
C LEU A 59 0.91 -10.19 0.32
N ILE A 60 2.00 -10.82 -0.12
CA ILE A 60 3.37 -10.50 0.31
C ILE A 60 3.73 -9.08 -0.13
N THR A 61 3.50 -8.74 -1.40
CA THR A 61 3.77 -7.40 -1.94
C THR A 61 2.95 -6.34 -1.21
N TRP A 62 1.67 -6.62 -0.91
CA TRP A 62 0.85 -5.71 -0.10
C TRP A 62 1.43 -5.49 1.30
N ARG A 63 1.82 -6.56 2.00
CA ARG A 63 2.43 -6.47 3.34
C ARG A 63 3.75 -5.70 3.31
N LEU A 64 4.57 -5.93 2.28
CA LEU A 64 5.83 -5.22 2.08
C LEU A 64 5.61 -3.73 1.87
N ALA A 65 4.67 -3.35 1.00
CA ALA A 65 4.31 -1.96 0.76
C ALA A 65 3.77 -1.28 2.03
N LYS A 66 2.94 -1.96 2.82
CA LYS A 66 2.49 -1.44 4.14
C LYS A 66 3.63 -1.22 5.11
N ARG A 67 4.61 -2.12 5.14
CA ARG A 67 5.81 -1.97 5.97
C ARG A 67 6.65 -0.77 5.52
N ALA A 68 6.90 -0.65 4.22
CA ALA A 68 7.63 0.47 3.64
C ALA A 68 6.94 1.82 3.95
N ALA A 69 5.61 1.89 3.82
CA ALA A 69 4.85 3.08 4.20
C ALA A 69 5.00 3.45 5.69
N ARG A 70 4.96 2.46 6.59
CA ARG A 70 5.18 2.70 8.04
C ARG A 70 6.59 3.17 8.35
N ASP A 71 7.59 2.50 7.78
CA ASP A 71 9.00 2.81 8.02
C ASP A 71 9.34 4.18 7.44
N PHE A 72 8.84 4.51 6.25
CA PHE A 72 8.90 5.85 5.67
C PHE A 72 8.27 6.91 6.58
N LEU A 73 7.08 6.64 7.13
CA LEU A 73 6.44 7.59 8.02
C LEU A 73 7.31 7.81 9.26
N ARG A 74 7.85 6.79 9.91
CA ARG A 74 8.70 6.98 11.11
C ARG A 74 9.87 7.95 10.92
N VAL A 75 10.41 8.08 9.70
CA VAL A 75 11.59 8.91 9.42
C VAL A 75 11.29 10.20 8.65
N SER A 76 10.10 10.33 8.05
CA SER A 76 9.72 11.51 7.26
C SER A 76 9.00 12.56 8.10
N PHE A 77 8.85 13.78 7.57
CA PHE A 77 7.96 14.80 8.16
C PHE A 77 6.50 14.66 7.71
N MET A 78 6.19 13.76 6.77
CA MET A 78 4.85 13.61 6.21
C MET A 78 3.87 13.04 7.25
N PRO A 79 2.64 13.57 7.36
CA PRO A 79 1.64 13.08 8.31
C PRO A 79 1.00 11.74 7.92
N SER A 80 1.00 11.39 6.63
CA SER A 80 0.35 10.17 6.17
C SER A 80 0.97 9.60 4.88
N ALA A 81 0.74 8.33 4.63
CA ALA A 81 1.13 7.64 3.41
C ALA A 81 -0.01 6.74 2.92
N ILE A 82 -0.19 6.62 1.61
CA ILE A 82 -1.24 5.83 0.97
C ILE A 82 -0.61 4.65 0.24
N VAL A 83 -1.05 3.45 0.56
CA VAL A 83 -0.72 2.22 -0.13
C VAL A 83 -1.86 1.88 -1.08
N SER A 84 -1.58 1.83 -2.37
CA SER A 84 -2.58 1.53 -3.40
C SER A 84 -2.04 0.51 -4.38
N ALA A 85 -2.85 -0.48 -4.73
CA ALA A 85 -2.61 -1.26 -5.92
C ALA A 85 -3.09 -0.47 -7.14
N ALA A 86 -2.28 -0.41 -8.18
CA ALA A 86 -2.61 0.21 -9.44
C ALA A 86 -2.10 -0.67 -10.59
N THR A 87 -2.90 -0.76 -11.64
CA THR A 87 -2.48 -1.41 -12.89
C THR A 87 -2.02 -0.31 -13.83
N HIS A 88 -0.76 -0.36 -14.26
CA HIS A 88 -0.19 0.62 -15.18
C HIS A 88 0.46 -0.12 -16.34
N GLY A 89 0.01 0.16 -17.58
CA GLY A 89 0.55 -0.49 -18.78
C GLY A 89 0.41 -2.03 -18.78
N GLY A 90 -0.69 -2.55 -18.23
CA GLY A 90 -0.95 -4.00 -18.14
C GLY A 90 -0.27 -4.70 -16.95
N LYS A 91 0.69 -4.06 -16.28
CA LYS A 91 1.39 -4.62 -15.11
C LYS A 91 0.73 -4.16 -13.81
N THR A 92 0.54 -5.08 -12.89
CA THR A 92 0.01 -4.76 -11.55
C THR A 92 1.15 -4.35 -10.65
N ALA A 93 1.04 -3.20 -9.98
CA ALA A 93 2.02 -2.74 -9.02
C ALA A 93 1.34 -2.23 -7.75
N VAL A 94 2.01 -2.39 -6.60
CA VAL A 94 1.61 -1.74 -5.35
C VAL A 94 2.48 -0.51 -5.15
N ARG A 95 1.85 0.65 -5.08
CA ARG A 95 2.50 1.95 -4.92
C ARG A 95 2.30 2.49 -3.52
N VAL A 96 3.33 3.11 -2.99
CA VAL A 96 3.28 3.87 -1.74
C VAL A 96 3.47 5.34 -2.08
N TYR A 97 2.49 6.13 -1.68
CA TYR A 97 2.48 7.56 -1.86
C TYR A 97 2.61 8.25 -0.51
N GLY A 98 3.53 9.20 -0.38
CA GLY A 98 3.60 10.09 0.76
C GLY A 98 2.61 11.23 0.58
N LYS A 99 1.95 11.65 1.65
CA LYS A 99 0.94 12.72 1.61
C LYS A 99 1.25 13.78 2.65
N TYR A 100 1.33 15.02 2.17
CA TYR A 100 1.47 16.23 2.99
C TYR A 100 0.12 16.68 3.57
#